data_AF-A0A183D5C6-F1
#
_entry.id   AF-A0A183D5C6-F1
#
_cell.length_a   1.000
_cell.length_b   1.000
_cell.length_c   1.000
_cell.angle_alpha   90.00
_cell.angle_beta   90.00
_cell.angle_gamma   90.00
#
_symmetry.space_group_name_H-M   'P 1'
#
loop_
_entity.id
_entity.type
_entity.pdbx_description
1 polymer ?
#
loop_
_entity_poly.entity_id
_entity_poly.type
_entity_poly.pdbx_seq_one_letter_code
_entity_poly.pdbx_strand_id
1 'polypeptide(L)'
;MRLASVPGKLWEHKKKSAFAAILAYYIAGKTLRWKRDCDIRAVYAQQAKRFGDMPLAETERLRRVTVLVDAKSGSAFDCFSKNALPLLHLAGLKVDLIRATDRSQFESVAENIDTTECDALYIVGDDSALSAALTAIYRKNDAAAVPIGVFPGGSENKSLANLVPNVFG
;
A
#
# COMPACT_ATOMS: atom_id res chain seq x y z
N MET A 1 -35.21 12.92 34.83
CA MET A 1 -35.71 12.86 33.43
C MET A 1 -36.19 11.45 33.14
N ARG A 2 -37.48 11.27 32.82
CA ARG A 2 -38.15 9.96 32.73
C ARG A 2 -37.78 9.25 31.42
N LEU A 3 -36.99 8.18 31.50
CA LEU A 3 -36.70 7.24 30.39
C LEU A 3 -37.90 6.37 30.00
N ALA A 4 -39.01 6.44 30.74
CA ALA A 4 -40.16 5.54 30.60
C ALA A 4 -40.97 5.69 29.29
N SER A 5 -40.79 6.76 28.51
CA SER A 5 -41.55 7.00 27.26
C SER A 5 -40.81 6.60 25.97
N VAL A 6 -39.55 6.19 26.07
CA VAL A 6 -38.72 5.81 24.91
C VAL A 6 -39.21 4.53 24.22
N PRO A 7 -39.66 3.46 24.92
CA PRO A 7 -40.09 2.22 24.27
C PRO A 7 -41.32 2.41 23.39
N GLY A 8 -42.28 3.23 23.82
CA GLY A 8 -43.53 3.48 23.10
C GLY A 8 -43.31 4.22 21.77
N LYS A 9 -42.46 5.26 21.78
CA LYS A 9 -42.16 6.06 20.57
C LYS A 9 -41.35 5.28 19.51
N LEU A 10 -40.51 4.33 19.93
CA LEU A 10 -39.80 3.42 19.02
C LEU A 10 -40.78 2.46 18.31
N TRP A 11 -41.84 2.05 19.00
CA TRP A 11 -42.89 1.18 18.46
C TRP A 11 -43.83 1.90 17.48
N GLU A 12 -44.09 3.18 17.67
CA GLU A 12 -44.90 4.00 16.74
C GLU A 12 -44.20 4.27 15.40
N HIS A 13 -42.86 4.26 15.40
CA HIS A 13 -42.05 4.55 14.21
C HIS A 13 -41.12 3.39 13.86
N LYS A 14 -41.63 2.16 13.84
CA LYS A 14 -40.85 0.93 13.54
C LYS A 14 -39.98 1.06 12.29
N LYS A 15 -40.49 1.68 11.22
CA LYS A 15 -39.75 1.93 9.97
C LYS A 15 -38.58 2.91 10.15
N LYS A 16 -38.78 4.02 10.88
CA LYS A 16 -37.73 5.02 11.14
C LYS A 16 -36.67 4.49 12.12
N SER A 17 -37.11 3.74 13.14
CA SER A 17 -36.22 3.08 14.10
C SER A 17 -35.36 2.01 13.43
N ALA A 18 -35.94 1.18 12.55
CA ALA A 18 -35.19 0.18 11.80
C ALA A 18 -34.14 0.83 10.88
N PHE A 19 -34.52 1.89 10.16
CA PHE A 19 -33.58 2.65 9.33
C PHE A 19 -32.43 3.26 10.15
N ALA A 20 -32.74 3.88 11.29
CA ALA A 20 -31.73 4.43 12.19
C ALA A 20 -30.77 3.37 12.72
N ALA A 21 -31.27 2.18 13.06
CA ALA A 21 -30.44 1.06 13.51
C ALA A 21 -29.48 0.56 12.42
N ILE A 22 -29.97 0.41 11.17
CA ILE A 22 -29.13 0.01 10.03
C ILE A 22 -28.05 1.07 9.76
N LEU A 23 -28.42 2.36 9.78
CA LEU A 23 -27.48 3.45 9.58
C LEU A 23 -26.43 3.49 10.70
N ALA A 24 -26.85 3.33 11.96
CA ALA A 24 -25.95 3.27 13.10
C ALA A 24 -24.97 2.09 12.99
N TYR A 25 -25.46 0.91 12.58
CA TYR A 25 -24.62 -0.27 12.34
C TYR A 25 -23.57 -0.01 11.24
N TYR A 26 -23.99 0.58 10.12
CA TYR A 26 -23.09 0.90 9.01
C TYR A 26 -22.01 1.94 9.42
N ILE A 27 -22.41 3.01 10.11
CA ILE A 27 -21.49 4.04 10.62
C ILE A 27 -20.52 3.43 11.63
N ALA A 28 -21.03 2.68 12.61
CA ALA A 28 -20.19 2.01 13.62
C ALA A 28 -19.19 1.05 12.97
N GLY A 29 -19.62 0.25 11.99
CA GLY A 29 -18.73 -0.62 11.24
C GLY A 29 -17.62 0.16 10.53
N LYS A 30 -17.95 1.28 9.87
CA LYS A 30 -16.98 2.11 9.16
C LYS A 30 -16.01 2.82 10.10
N THR A 31 -16.46 3.35 11.23
CA THR A 31 -15.61 4.04 12.21
C THR A 31 -14.67 3.07 12.92
N LEU A 32 -15.15 1.87 13.28
CA LEU A 32 -14.31 0.82 13.87
C LEU A 32 -13.23 0.35 12.89
N ARG A 33 -13.57 0.17 11.61
CA ARG A 33 -12.58 -0.16 10.57
C ARG A 33 -11.54 0.94 10.41
N TRP A 34 -11.97 2.20 10.32
CA TRP A 34 -11.05 3.33 10.19
C TRP A 34 -10.10 3.45 11.38
N LYS A 35 -10.62 3.30 12.61
CA LYS A 35 -9.80 3.30 13.83
C LYS A 35 -8.78 2.17 13.79
N ARG A 36 -9.20 0.95 13.46
CA ARG A 36 -8.29 -0.20 13.30
C ARG A 36 -7.18 0.09 12.30
N ASP A 37 -7.52 0.63 11.13
CA ASP A 37 -6.53 0.96 10.10
C ASP A 37 -5.54 2.02 10.58
N CYS A 38 -6.00 3.00 11.38
CA CYS A 38 -5.14 4.01 12.00
C CYS A 38 -4.20 3.39 13.05
N ASP A 39 -4.72 2.52 13.91
CA ASP A 39 -3.92 1.85 14.93
C ASP A 39 -2.83 0.98 14.29
N ILE A 40 -3.17 0.23 13.24
CA ILE A 40 -2.22 -0.57 12.44
C ILE A 40 -1.14 0.33 11.82
N ARG A 41 -1.54 1.42 11.14
CA ARG A 41 -0.59 2.38 10.56
C ARG A 41 0.33 2.97 11.61
N ALA A 42 -0.19 3.29 12.80
CA ALA A 42 0.62 3.85 13.89
C ALA A 42 1.70 2.87 14.36
N VAL A 43 1.37 1.58 14.51
CA VAL A 43 2.32 0.54 14.91
C VAL A 43 3.44 0.39 13.86
N TYR A 44 3.09 0.27 12.58
CA TYR A 44 4.10 0.16 11.51
C TYR A 44 4.91 1.43 11.33
N ALA A 45 4.31 2.61 11.52
CA ALA A 45 5.03 3.89 11.48
C ALA A 45 6.07 3.98 12.59
N GLN A 46 5.75 3.52 13.80
CA GLN A 46 6.71 3.44 14.90
C GLN A 46 7.85 2.47 14.60
N GLN A 47 7.56 1.33 13.96
CA GLN A 47 8.60 0.39 13.53
C GLN A 47 9.49 0.98 12.44
N ALA A 48 8.90 1.60 11.41
CA ALA A 48 9.62 2.26 10.34
C ALA A 48 10.54 3.38 10.87
N LYS A 49 10.03 4.20 11.79
CA LYS A 49 10.81 5.27 12.43
C LYS A 49 12.08 4.75 13.10
N ARG A 50 12.05 3.57 13.73
CA ARG A 50 13.26 2.97 14.34
C ARG A 50 14.38 2.74 13.34
N PHE A 51 14.05 2.46 12.07
CA PHE A 51 15.05 2.32 11.00
C PHE A 51 15.57 3.69 10.53
N GLY A 52 14.70 4.71 10.48
CA GLY A 52 15.11 6.08 10.12
C GLY A 52 15.93 6.79 11.19
N ASP A 53 15.75 6.44 12.47
CA ASP A 53 16.51 7.00 13.60
C ASP A 53 17.90 6.35 13.76
N MET A 54 18.26 5.34 12.94
CA MET A 54 19.59 4.73 12.99
C MET A 54 20.66 5.70 12.44
N PRO A 55 21.80 5.86 13.14
CA PRO A 55 22.86 6.72 12.65
C PRO A 55 23.46 6.16 11.36
N LEU A 56 23.66 7.04 10.38
CA LEU A 56 24.32 6.71 9.13
C LEU A 56 25.80 7.07 9.24
N ALA A 57 26.70 6.18 8.79
CA ALA A 57 28.12 6.49 8.72
C ALA A 57 28.37 7.59 7.70
N GLU A 58 29.36 8.47 7.92
CA GLU A 58 29.65 9.61 7.03
C GLU A 58 29.99 9.19 5.59
N THR A 59 30.49 7.96 5.41
CA THR A 59 30.82 7.38 4.10
C THR A 59 29.64 6.69 3.42
N GLU A 60 28.55 6.40 4.14
CA GLU A 60 27.39 5.71 3.57
C GLU A 60 26.41 6.69 2.94
N ARG A 61 25.91 6.34 1.76
CA ARG A 61 24.87 7.11 1.08
C ARG A 61 23.47 6.66 1.51
N LEU A 62 22.52 7.59 1.45
CA LEU A 62 21.11 7.27 1.69
C LEU A 62 20.62 6.23 0.68
N ARG A 63 19.90 5.22 1.18
CA ARG A 63 19.30 4.17 0.36
C ARG A 63 18.19 4.75 -0.52
N ARG A 64 18.27 4.49 -1.82
CA ARG A 64 17.36 4.98 -2.85
C ARG A 64 16.42 3.87 -3.30
N VAL A 65 15.13 4.11 -3.18
CA VAL A 65 14.07 3.19 -3.60
C VAL A 65 13.29 3.84 -4.73
N THR A 66 13.31 3.22 -5.90
CA THR A 66 12.49 3.66 -7.03
C THR A 66 11.16 2.93 -7.00
N VAL A 67 10.07 3.68 -6.89
CA VAL A 67 8.72 3.13 -6.89
C VAL A 67 8.13 3.28 -8.29
N LEU A 68 7.92 2.16 -8.96
CA LEU A 68 7.34 2.11 -10.30
C LEU A 68 5.87 1.73 -10.23
N VAL A 69 5.00 2.59 -10.74
CA VAL A 69 3.54 2.44 -10.67
C VAL A 69 2.98 2.16 -12.06
N ASP A 70 2.23 1.07 -12.20
CA ASP A 70 1.55 0.74 -13.45
C ASP A 70 0.37 1.68 -13.74
N ALA A 71 0.14 1.99 -15.03
CA ALA A 71 -0.86 2.96 -15.47
C ALA A 71 -2.30 2.57 -15.07
N LYS A 72 -2.60 1.27 -15.01
CA LYS A 72 -3.94 0.76 -14.66
C LYS A 72 -4.17 0.68 -13.15
N SER A 73 -3.12 0.91 -12.35
CA SER A 73 -3.11 0.67 -10.92
C SER A 73 -3.36 1.94 -10.10
N GLY A 74 -4.31 2.79 -10.52
CA GLY A 74 -4.58 4.07 -9.86
C GLY A 74 -5.07 3.94 -8.41
N SER A 75 -6.01 3.02 -8.15
CA SER A 75 -6.48 2.74 -6.79
C SER A 75 -5.39 2.11 -5.90
N ALA A 76 -4.53 1.29 -6.49
CA ALA A 76 -3.37 0.72 -5.82
C ALA A 76 -2.38 1.80 -5.39
N PHE A 77 -2.16 2.80 -6.26
CA PHE A 77 -1.32 3.95 -5.95
C PHE A 77 -1.88 4.78 -4.79
N ASP A 78 -3.20 5.00 -4.75
CA ASP A 78 -3.83 5.72 -3.62
C ASP A 78 -3.66 4.94 -2.31
N CYS A 79 -3.81 3.61 -2.36
CA CYS A 79 -3.60 2.73 -1.21
C CYS A 79 -2.13 2.73 -0.76
N PHE A 80 -1.19 2.66 -1.71
CA PHE A 80 0.24 2.74 -1.47
C PHE A 80 0.63 4.08 -0.84
N SER A 81 0.16 5.18 -1.42
CA SER A 81 0.43 6.55 -0.96
C SER A 81 -0.08 6.79 0.45
N LYS A 82 -1.22 6.19 0.81
CA LYS A 82 -1.82 6.33 2.14
C LYS A 82 -1.16 5.45 3.21
N ASN A 83 -0.72 4.25 2.83
CA ASN A 83 -0.32 3.23 3.81
C ASN A 83 1.17 2.92 3.81
N ALA A 84 1.81 2.76 2.65
CA ALA A 84 3.20 2.29 2.54
C ALA A 84 4.20 3.43 2.30
N LEU A 85 3.86 4.42 1.46
CA LEU A 85 4.74 5.55 1.17
C LEU A 85 5.21 6.30 2.44
N PRO A 86 4.34 6.58 3.45
CA PRO A 86 4.79 7.23 4.68
C PRO A 86 5.81 6.38 5.44
N LEU A 87 5.71 5.05 5.38
CA LEU A 87 6.64 4.15 6.06
C LEU A 87 8.03 4.22 5.44
N LEU A 88 8.12 4.29 4.11
CA LEU A 88 9.41 4.42 3.41
C LEU A 88 10.11 5.74 3.79
N HIS A 89 9.37 6.84 3.86
CA HIS A 89 9.91 8.12 4.31
C HIS A 89 10.33 8.10 5.78
N LEU A 90 9.53 7.49 6.67
CA LEU A 90 9.86 7.34 8.08
C LEU A 90 11.08 6.44 8.31
N ALA A 91 11.34 5.49 7.42
CA ALA A 91 12.53 4.64 7.45
C ALA A 91 13.80 5.37 6.95
N GLY A 92 13.71 6.64 6.55
CA GLY A 92 14.84 7.41 6.05
C GLY A 92 15.27 7.02 4.63
N LEU A 93 14.37 6.46 3.82
CA LEU A 93 14.68 6.09 2.43
C LEU A 93 14.40 7.27 1.50
N LYS A 94 15.27 7.50 0.51
CA LYS A 94 14.95 8.41 -0.60
C LYS A 94 14.07 7.67 -1.58
N VAL A 95 12.83 8.12 -1.73
CA VAL A 95 11.83 7.47 -2.59
C VAL A 95 11.63 8.28 -3.86
N ASP A 96 11.90 7.68 -5.01
CA ASP A 96 11.67 8.27 -6.33
C ASP A 96 10.43 7.61 -6.96
N LEU A 97 9.34 8.37 -7.10
CA LEU A 97 8.05 7.88 -7.59
C LEU A 97 7.93 8.08 -9.10
N ILE A 98 7.84 6.99 -9.85
CA ILE A 98 7.66 7.00 -11.30
C ILE A 98 6.32 6.38 -11.64
N ARG A 99 5.38 7.21 -12.10
CA ARG A 99 4.09 6.77 -12.61
C ARG A 99 4.16 6.61 -14.12
N ALA A 100 3.95 5.38 -14.59
CA ALA A 100 3.83 5.14 -16.02
C ALA A 100 2.45 5.58 -16.52
N THR A 101 2.43 6.20 -17.70
CA THR A 101 1.23 6.62 -18.42
C THR A 101 0.68 5.47 -19.27
N ASP A 102 1.58 4.65 -19.80
CA ASP A 102 1.27 3.48 -20.60
C ASP A 102 2.20 2.30 -20.28
N ARG A 103 1.91 1.15 -20.88
CA ARG A 103 2.66 -0.08 -20.63
C ARG A 103 4.08 -0.02 -21.21
N SER A 104 4.25 0.58 -22.38
CA SER A 104 5.55 0.75 -23.03
C SER A 104 6.52 1.59 -22.21
N GLN A 105 6.03 2.65 -21.56
CA GLN A 105 6.77 3.52 -20.67
C GLN A 105 7.13 2.76 -19.40
N PHE A 106 6.20 1.99 -18.83
CA PHE A 106 6.47 1.14 -17.67
C PHE A 106 7.62 0.16 -17.95
N GLU A 107 7.56 -0.54 -19.07
CA GLU A 107 8.59 -1.51 -19.49
C GLU A 107 9.92 -0.81 -19.82
N SER A 108 9.89 0.33 -20.51
CA SER A 108 11.10 1.11 -20.80
C SER A 108 11.79 1.62 -19.55
N VAL A 109 11.02 2.08 -18.55
CA VAL A 109 11.59 2.51 -17.27
C VAL A 109 12.20 1.32 -16.55
N ALA A 110 11.49 0.20 -16.48
CA ALA A 110 11.99 -1.02 -15.84
C ALA A 110 13.28 -1.57 -16.50
N GLU A 111 13.35 -1.52 -17.83
CA GLU A 111 14.51 -1.94 -18.60
C GLU A 111 15.74 -1.03 -18.37
N ASN A 112 15.52 0.27 -18.16
CA ASN A 112 16.59 1.25 -17.98
C ASN A 112 16.94 1.54 -16.52
N ILE A 113 16.55 0.67 -15.58
CA ILE A 113 16.96 0.81 -14.17
C ILE A 113 18.46 0.55 -14.04
N ASP A 114 19.19 1.56 -13.59
CA ASP A 114 20.59 1.43 -13.23
C ASP A 114 20.74 1.12 -11.74
N THR A 115 21.49 0.04 -11.45
CA THR A 115 21.89 -0.38 -10.09
C THR A 115 22.75 0.66 -9.36
N THR A 116 23.38 1.59 -10.08
CA THR A 116 24.19 2.65 -9.45
C THR A 116 23.34 3.74 -8.78
N GLU A 117 22.15 3.99 -9.31
CA GLU A 117 21.23 5.02 -8.81
C GLU A 117 20.08 4.45 -7.97
N CYS A 118 19.72 3.18 -8.21
CA CYS A 118 18.61 2.48 -7.56
C CYS A 118 19.13 1.32 -6.70
N ASP A 119 18.88 1.35 -5.38
CA ASP A 119 19.24 0.25 -4.48
C ASP A 119 18.15 -0.81 -4.38
N ALA A 120 16.90 -0.41 -4.60
CA ALA A 120 15.76 -1.31 -4.60
C ALA A 120 14.66 -0.78 -5.52
N LEU A 121 14.06 -1.68 -6.29
CA LEU A 121 12.89 -1.41 -7.10
C LEU A 121 11.64 -1.82 -6.34
N TYR A 122 10.64 -0.95 -6.30
CA TYR A 122 9.37 -1.22 -5.65
C TYR A 122 8.23 -1.09 -6.67
N ILE A 123 7.58 -2.20 -6.99
CA ILE A 123 6.53 -2.25 -8.03
C ILE A 123 5.16 -2.11 -7.39
N VAL A 124 4.37 -1.15 -7.84
CA VAL A 124 2.98 -0.95 -7.42
C VAL A 124 2.06 -1.38 -8.55
N GLY A 125 1.38 -2.50 -8.37
CA GLY A 125 0.49 -3.04 -9.39
C GLY A 125 0.01 -4.45 -9.08
N ASP A 126 -0.50 -5.11 -10.11
CA ASP A 126 -0.94 -6.50 -10.06
C ASP A 126 0.16 -7.47 -10.55
N ASP A 127 -0.18 -8.76 -10.62
CA ASP A 127 0.71 -9.81 -11.14
C ASP A 127 1.16 -9.54 -12.59
N SER A 128 0.33 -8.84 -13.39
CA SER A 128 0.68 -8.48 -14.76
C SER A 128 1.77 -7.41 -14.80
N ALA A 129 1.69 -6.41 -13.91
CA ALA A 129 2.72 -5.38 -13.75
C ALA A 129 4.05 -5.98 -13.28
N LEU A 130 4.00 -6.89 -12.31
CA LEU A 130 5.18 -7.61 -11.84
C LEU A 130 5.84 -8.41 -12.96
N SER A 131 5.06 -9.20 -13.71
CA SER A 131 5.56 -10.04 -14.79
C SER A 131 6.28 -9.23 -15.89
N ALA A 132 5.71 -8.08 -16.31
CA ALA A 132 6.38 -7.26 -17.31
C ALA A 132 7.60 -6.51 -16.77
N ALA A 133 7.58 -6.03 -15.52
CA ALA A 133 8.76 -5.42 -14.94
C ALA A 133 9.92 -6.43 -14.91
N LEU A 134 9.67 -7.66 -14.46
CA LEU A 134 10.67 -8.72 -14.47
C LEU A 134 11.14 -9.03 -15.89
N THR A 135 10.22 -9.22 -16.83
CA THR A 135 10.55 -9.50 -18.24
C THR A 135 11.41 -8.39 -18.83
N ALA A 136 11.09 -7.12 -18.57
CA ALA A 136 11.85 -5.97 -19.07
C ALA A 136 13.25 -5.85 -18.45
N ILE A 137 13.39 -6.13 -17.15
CA ILE A 137 14.68 -6.14 -16.44
C ILE A 137 15.59 -7.23 -17.01
N TYR A 138 15.07 -8.46 -17.11
CA TYR A 138 15.84 -9.62 -17.60
C TYR A 138 16.11 -9.56 -19.11
N ARG A 139 15.36 -8.76 -19.89
CA ARG A 139 15.63 -8.59 -21.33
C ARG A 139 16.95 -7.87 -21.60
N LYS A 140 17.36 -6.95 -20.71
CA LYS A 140 18.54 -6.10 -20.92
C LYS A 140 19.71 -6.43 -20.00
N ASN A 141 19.46 -6.85 -18.77
CA ASN A 141 20.49 -7.19 -17.80
C ASN A 141 20.43 -8.68 -17.44
N ASP A 142 21.48 -9.43 -17.83
CA ASP A 142 21.53 -10.89 -17.71
C ASP A 142 21.76 -11.41 -16.28
N ALA A 143 22.13 -10.55 -15.30
CA ALA A 143 22.65 -11.07 -14.03
C ALA A 143 22.49 -10.24 -12.74
N ALA A 144 22.03 -8.98 -12.74
CA ALA A 144 21.98 -8.19 -11.50
C ALA A 144 20.67 -7.39 -11.38
N ALA A 145 19.60 -8.06 -10.98
CA ALA A 145 18.38 -7.38 -10.58
C ALA A 145 18.57 -6.78 -9.18
N VAL A 146 18.34 -5.46 -9.06
CA VAL A 146 18.15 -4.81 -7.76
C VAL A 146 17.09 -5.58 -6.94
N PRO A 147 17.19 -5.62 -5.61
CA PRO A 147 16.12 -6.14 -4.76
C PRO A 147 14.75 -5.57 -5.16
N ILE A 148 13.78 -6.47 -5.41
CA ILE A 148 12.44 -6.10 -5.88
C ILE A 148 11.44 -6.28 -4.74
N GLY A 149 10.75 -5.20 -4.39
CA GLY A 149 9.55 -5.22 -3.56
C GLY A 149 8.30 -5.05 -4.39
N VAL A 150 7.18 -5.57 -3.91
CA VAL A 150 5.89 -5.49 -4.60
C VAL A 150 4.82 -5.00 -3.64
N PHE A 151 4.03 -4.03 -4.09
CA PHE A 151 2.81 -3.61 -3.41
C PHE A 151 1.59 -4.13 -4.18
N PRO A 152 0.80 -5.03 -3.56
CA PRO A 152 -0.38 -5.61 -4.19
C PRO A 152 -1.42 -4.53 -4.50
N GLY A 153 -1.66 -4.30 -5.79
CA GLY A 153 -2.67 -3.38 -6.28
C GLY A 153 -3.98 -4.02 -6.75
N GLY A 154 -3.96 -5.32 -7.03
CA GLY A 154 -5.11 -6.07 -7.55
C GLY A 154 -6.02 -6.66 -6.47
N SER A 155 -7.23 -7.07 -6.87
CA SER A 155 -8.20 -7.77 -6.01
C SER A 155 -7.76 -9.19 -5.62
N GLU A 156 -6.96 -9.85 -6.47
CA GLU A 156 -6.34 -11.15 -6.21
C GLU A 156 -4.93 -11.17 -6.80
N ASN A 157 -3.90 -11.00 -5.96
CA ASN A 157 -2.50 -11.13 -6.38
C ASN A 157 -2.05 -12.55 -6.03
N LYS A 158 -2.19 -13.48 -6.99
CA LYS A 158 -1.90 -14.90 -6.79
C LYS A 158 -0.42 -15.12 -6.60
N SER A 159 0.43 -14.33 -7.26
CA SER A 159 1.87 -14.39 -7.07
C SER A 159 2.27 -14.13 -5.62
N LEU A 160 1.69 -13.09 -5.00
CA LEU A 160 1.96 -12.72 -3.61
C LEU A 160 1.32 -13.68 -2.60
N ALA A 161 0.13 -14.19 -2.89
CA ALA A 161 -0.51 -15.25 -2.10
C ALA A 161 0.36 -16.51 -2.01
N ASN A 162 1.02 -16.88 -3.10
CA ASN A 162 1.94 -18.02 -3.12
C ASN A 162 3.30 -17.72 -2.49
N LEU A 163 3.79 -16.48 -2.58
CA LEU A 163 5.07 -16.06 -2.00
C LEU A 163 5.02 -15.95 -0.48
N VAL A 164 3.90 -15.45 0.07
CA VAL A 164 3.72 -15.28 1.51
C VAL A 164 2.33 -15.80 1.94
N PRO A 165 2.12 -17.13 1.92
CA PRO A 165 0.81 -17.72 2.20
C PRO A 165 0.31 -17.43 3.61
N ASN A 166 1.23 -17.22 4.56
CA ASN A 166 0.87 -16.90 5.95
C ASN A 166 0.35 -15.46 6.15
N VAL A 167 0.53 -14.57 5.17
CA VAL A 167 0.11 -13.17 5.24
C VAL A 167 -1.08 -12.89 4.31
N PHE A 168 -1.15 -13.58 3.18
CA PHE A 168 -2.15 -13.34 2.13
C PHE A 168 -3.11 -14.53 1.91
N GLY A 169 -2.96 -15.63 2.63
CA GLY A 169 -3.83 -16.81 2.58
C GLY A 169 -5.07 -16.74 3.45
#